data_AF-A0A1Z9DKE0-F1
#
_entry.id   AF-A0A1Z9DKE0-F1
#
_cell.length_a   1.000
_cell.length_b   1.000
_cell.length_c   1.000
_cell.angle_alpha   90.00
_cell.angle_beta   90.00
_cell.angle_gamma   90.00
#
_symmetry.space_group_name_H-M   'P 1'
#
loop_
_entity.id
_entity.type
_entity.pdbx_description
1 polymer ?
#
loop_
_entity_poly.entity_id
_entity_poly.type
_entity_poly.pdbx_seq_one_letter_code
_entity_poly.pdbx_strand_id
1 'polypeptide(L)'
;MKLKFLLLIIIMGSLFAITNFSKDNDNGHYTVIKKIKNIEIREYKNLIYASYTPKESERNNSFRNVAGYIFGSNDKNEKIAMTSPVVIKLHNKNEMAFIMPEGYTLKNLPKPDNNDIKIYTEQSNIKASIRYSGWSNEQKEEKKIKELEKILKENNINHKNDFEVLVYNSPWTVINRRNEIVVSIDYKKKKLNNMETIYFGSGCFWCTEAVFEDVIGVQRVTSGYSGGKIKNPSYREVSQGLTKHAEICEIVYDKNMIQLEDLLKIFYLSHDPTTLNRQGNDIGEHYRSIILFKTNEEEKIIRNYTKKINQEIFNNEIVTELKKFDIFYKAEDYHQDYFKLNQSQPYCTDVISPKVNKAKKELNKYYKK
;
A
#
# COMPACT_ATOMS: atom_id res chain seq x y z
N MET A 1 -43.77 40.20 -2.33
CA MET A 1 -42.71 41.24 -2.39
C MET A 1 -41.90 41.25 -1.09
N LYS A 2 -41.04 40.24 -0.85
CA LYS A 2 -40.02 40.24 0.21
C LYS A 2 -38.86 39.35 -0.22
N LEU A 3 -38.12 39.83 -1.21
CA LEU A 3 -36.83 39.30 -1.64
C LEU A 3 -35.95 40.53 -1.86
N LYS A 4 -35.16 40.90 -0.84
CA LYS A 4 -34.08 41.91 -0.82
C LYS A 4 -33.95 42.42 0.63
N PHE A 5 -33.30 41.67 1.51
CA PHE A 5 -32.64 42.26 2.69
C PHE A 5 -31.56 41.36 3.33
N LEU A 6 -31.09 40.32 2.63
CA LEU A 6 -30.05 39.41 3.13
C LEU A 6 -28.75 39.52 2.31
N LEU A 7 -28.37 40.74 1.90
CA LEU A 7 -27.18 40.97 1.06
C LEU A 7 -26.11 41.88 1.69
N LEU A 8 -26.24 42.31 2.95
CA LEU A 8 -25.39 43.40 3.47
C LEU A 8 -24.40 43.09 4.60
N ILE A 9 -24.23 41.83 5.04
CA ILE A 9 -23.23 41.49 6.09
C ILE A 9 -22.33 40.33 5.64
N ILE A 10 -21.84 40.36 4.40
CA ILE A 10 -20.90 39.33 3.87
C ILE A 10 -19.62 39.97 3.28
N ILE A 11 -19.46 41.30 3.37
CA ILE A 11 -18.40 42.00 2.61
C ILE A 11 -17.04 42.08 3.34
N MET A 12 -16.93 41.84 4.65
CA MET A 12 -15.64 42.03 5.36
C MET A 12 -14.85 40.77 5.76
N GLY A 13 -15.42 39.57 5.62
CA GLY A 13 -14.69 38.32 5.92
C GLY A 13 -14.17 37.57 4.67
N SER A 14 -14.47 38.09 3.47
CA SER A 14 -14.51 37.33 2.23
C SER A 14 -13.21 37.33 1.42
N LEU A 15 -12.19 38.12 1.76
CA LEU A 15 -10.95 38.14 0.97
C LEU A 15 -9.84 37.21 1.48
N PHE A 16 -9.85 36.77 2.74
CA PHE A 16 -8.70 36.03 3.30
C PHE A 16 -8.86 34.50 3.34
N ALA A 17 -10.07 33.98 3.13
CA ALA A 17 -10.33 32.54 3.16
C ALA A 17 -10.11 31.83 1.81
N ILE A 18 -9.82 32.57 0.75
CA ILE A 18 -9.80 32.05 -0.64
C ILE A 18 -8.44 31.45 -1.04
N THR A 19 -7.35 31.74 -0.32
CA THR A 19 -6.00 31.44 -0.85
C THR A 19 -5.36 30.12 -0.39
N ASN A 20 -5.89 29.41 0.61
CA ASN A 20 -5.26 28.18 1.12
C ASN A 20 -6.07 26.88 0.96
N PHE A 21 -7.23 26.89 0.30
CA PHE A 21 -7.90 25.65 -0.11
C PHE A 21 -7.34 25.20 -1.47
N SER A 22 -6.11 24.69 -1.52
CA SER A 22 -5.50 24.16 -2.75
C SER A 22 -5.04 22.70 -2.61
N LYS A 23 -5.44 21.91 -3.61
CA LYS A 23 -5.07 20.52 -3.98
C LYS A 23 -5.55 19.38 -3.07
N ASP A 24 -6.14 18.38 -3.73
CA ASP A 24 -6.50 17.03 -3.25
C ASP A 24 -5.29 16.26 -2.70
N ASN A 25 -4.69 16.74 -1.62
CA ASN A 25 -3.77 15.96 -0.81
C ASN A 25 -4.54 15.50 0.43
N ASP A 26 -4.91 14.22 0.48
CA ASP A 26 -5.06 13.57 1.79
C ASP A 26 -3.73 13.81 2.52
N ASN A 27 -3.74 14.58 3.61
CA ASN A 27 -2.55 15.05 4.35
C ASN A 27 -1.83 13.89 5.10
N GLY A 28 -1.66 12.74 4.44
CA GLY A 28 -1.02 11.54 5.00
C GLY A 28 -1.72 11.00 6.25
N HIS A 29 -3.02 11.26 6.43
CA HIS A 29 -3.76 10.84 7.64
C HIS A 29 -3.93 9.33 7.74
N TYR A 30 -3.93 8.64 6.60
CA TYR A 30 -4.12 7.19 6.54
C TYR A 30 -3.31 6.55 5.40
N THR A 31 -3.17 5.23 5.47
CA THR A 31 -2.75 4.38 4.35
C THR A 31 -3.89 3.47 3.92
N VAL A 32 -4.03 3.20 2.61
CA VAL A 32 -5.04 2.25 2.11
C VAL A 32 -4.49 0.83 2.24
N ILE A 33 -5.13 0.01 3.08
CA ILE A 33 -4.77 -1.41 3.30
C ILE A 33 -5.33 -2.29 2.19
N LYS A 34 -6.59 -2.08 1.79
CA LYS A 34 -7.29 -2.93 0.83
C LYS A 34 -8.41 -2.16 0.14
N LYS A 35 -8.69 -2.45 -1.12
CA LYS A 35 -9.89 -1.99 -1.84
C LYS A 35 -10.86 -3.14 -2.02
N ILE A 36 -12.14 -2.90 -1.77
CA ILE A 36 -13.22 -3.88 -1.93
C ILE A 36 -14.35 -3.18 -2.67
N LYS A 37 -14.62 -3.55 -3.92
CA LYS A 37 -15.59 -2.83 -4.77
C LYS A 37 -15.25 -1.32 -4.79
N ASN A 38 -16.16 -0.48 -4.32
CA ASN A 38 -16.03 0.97 -4.21
C ASN A 38 -15.68 1.48 -2.80
N ILE A 39 -15.30 0.60 -1.88
CA ILE A 39 -14.85 0.97 -0.53
C ILE A 39 -13.34 0.77 -0.36
N GLU A 40 -12.76 1.54 0.54
CA GLU A 40 -11.36 1.41 0.96
C GLU A 40 -11.29 1.03 2.44
N ILE A 41 -10.45 0.06 2.76
CA ILE A 41 -10.03 -0.26 4.12
C ILE A 41 -8.76 0.53 4.40
N ARG A 42 -8.77 1.39 5.42
CA ARG A 42 -7.71 2.37 5.67
C ARG A 42 -7.20 2.28 7.10
N GLU A 43 -5.89 2.37 7.27
CA GLU A 43 -5.22 2.48 8.57
C GLU A 43 -4.90 3.95 8.84
N TYR A 44 -5.56 4.52 9.84
CA TYR A 44 -5.31 5.89 10.29
C TYR A 44 -4.17 5.88 11.31
N LYS A 45 -3.29 6.88 11.24
CA LYS A 45 -2.28 7.12 12.27
C LYS A 45 -2.91 7.71 13.53
N ASN A 46 -2.11 7.92 14.57
CA ASN A 46 -2.56 8.73 15.71
C ASN A 46 -2.87 10.15 15.23
N LEU A 47 -4.10 10.61 15.46
CA LEU A 47 -4.54 11.94 15.04
C LEU A 47 -4.99 12.73 16.26
N ILE A 48 -4.65 14.02 16.28
CA ILE A 48 -5.16 14.95 17.30
C ILE A 48 -6.32 15.70 16.68
N TYR A 49 -7.42 15.79 17.42
CA TYR A 49 -8.61 16.52 17.03
C TYR A 49 -8.82 17.70 17.96
N ALA A 50 -9.27 18.83 17.39
CA ALA A 50 -10.01 19.84 18.12
C ALA A 50 -11.48 19.72 17.71
N SER A 51 -12.39 19.65 18.67
CA SER A 51 -13.79 19.36 18.40
C SER A 51 -14.77 20.16 19.23
N TYR A 52 -16.01 20.20 18.76
CA TYR A 52 -17.14 20.78 19.46
C TYR A 52 -18.37 19.89 19.27
N THR A 53 -18.99 19.49 20.37
CA THR A 53 -20.27 18.77 20.37
C THR A 53 -21.40 19.78 20.51
N PRO A 54 -22.31 19.89 19.54
CA PRO A 54 -23.38 20.87 19.62
C PRO A 54 -24.42 20.52 20.70
N LYS A 55 -25.02 21.56 21.29
CA LYS A 55 -26.08 21.44 22.30
C LYS A 55 -27.42 21.03 21.67
N GLU A 56 -27.64 21.41 20.41
CA GLU A 56 -28.80 21.07 19.58
C GLU A 56 -28.32 20.44 18.26
N SER A 57 -29.19 19.84 17.44
CA SER A 57 -28.80 19.13 16.20
C SER A 57 -28.29 20.03 15.06
N GLU A 58 -28.08 21.33 15.29
CA GLU A 58 -27.63 22.29 14.27
C GLU A 58 -26.13 22.23 13.99
N ARG A 59 -25.76 21.62 12.86
CA ARG A 59 -24.36 21.47 12.39
C ARG A 59 -23.63 22.80 12.10
N ASN A 60 -24.35 23.86 11.75
CA ASN A 60 -23.75 25.14 11.32
C ASN A 60 -23.05 25.89 12.46
N ASN A 61 -23.58 25.80 13.67
CA ASN A 61 -22.97 26.45 14.84
C ASN A 61 -21.70 25.72 15.28
N SER A 62 -21.62 24.39 15.10
CA SER A 62 -20.43 23.60 15.44
C SER A 62 -19.20 24.01 14.64
N PHE A 63 -19.37 24.25 13.34
CA PHE A 63 -18.25 24.66 12.47
C PHE A 63 -17.63 25.96 12.94
N ARG A 64 -18.44 26.98 13.25
CA ARG A 64 -17.95 28.29 13.67
C ARG A 64 -17.16 28.23 14.97
N ASN A 65 -17.56 27.38 15.92
CA ASN A 65 -16.87 27.22 17.19
C ASN A 65 -15.45 26.66 17.00
N VAL A 66 -15.32 25.52 16.29
CA VAL A 66 -14.00 24.91 16.05
C VAL A 66 -13.15 25.78 15.10
N ALA A 67 -13.78 26.41 14.10
CA ALA A 67 -13.12 27.34 13.19
C ALA A 67 -12.57 28.59 13.93
N GLY A 68 -13.30 29.13 14.92
CA GLY A 68 -12.83 30.25 15.73
C GLY A 68 -11.51 29.93 16.43
N TYR A 69 -11.43 28.75 17.06
CA TYR A 69 -10.20 28.29 17.73
C TYR A 69 -8.99 28.26 16.79
N ILE A 70 -9.10 27.63 15.62
CA ILE A 70 -7.99 27.53 14.67
C ILE A 70 -7.65 28.88 14.02
N PHE A 71 -8.57 29.85 14.01
CA PHE A 71 -8.33 31.19 13.45
C PHE A 71 -7.84 32.22 14.48
N GLY A 72 -7.55 31.79 15.71
CA GLY A 72 -6.90 32.63 16.71
C GLY A 72 -7.72 32.89 17.97
N SER A 73 -8.91 32.29 18.15
CA SER A 73 -9.62 32.33 19.44
C SER A 73 -9.04 31.30 20.42
N ASN A 74 -7.79 31.54 20.80
CA ASN A 74 -7.02 30.75 21.73
C ASN A 74 -6.05 31.64 22.53
N ASP A 75 -5.53 31.10 23.63
CA ASP A 75 -4.70 31.82 24.61
C ASP A 75 -3.43 32.48 24.04
N LYS A 76 -3.00 32.10 22.84
CA LYS A 76 -1.85 32.66 22.13
C LYS A 76 -2.21 33.59 20.98
N ASN A 77 -3.50 33.77 20.67
CA ASN A 77 -3.98 34.42 19.44
C ASN A 77 -3.35 33.83 18.17
N GLU A 78 -3.01 32.54 18.18
CA GLU A 78 -2.25 31.87 17.13
C GLU A 78 -3.17 31.27 16.07
N LYS A 79 -2.81 31.41 14.78
CA LYS A 79 -3.53 30.76 13.68
C LYS A 79 -2.95 29.38 13.43
N ILE A 80 -3.81 28.36 13.48
CA ILE A 80 -3.48 26.98 13.16
C ILE A 80 -3.91 26.71 11.72
N ALA A 81 -3.04 26.04 10.94
CA ALA A 81 -3.37 25.67 9.57
C ALA A 81 -4.59 24.73 9.53
N MET A 82 -5.51 24.98 8.61
CA MET A 82 -6.64 24.08 8.37
C MET A 82 -6.17 22.80 7.68
N THR A 83 -6.69 21.65 8.12
CA THR A 83 -6.52 20.36 7.44
C THR A 83 -7.84 19.92 6.82
N SER A 84 -7.76 19.13 5.75
CA SER A 84 -8.89 18.37 5.23
C SER A 84 -8.73 16.88 5.56
N PRO A 85 -9.83 16.16 5.88
CA PRO A 85 -11.23 16.62 5.91
C PRO A 85 -11.66 17.24 7.25
N VAL A 86 -12.83 17.89 7.25
CA VAL A 86 -13.62 18.14 8.47
C VAL A 86 -14.42 16.88 8.79
N VAL A 87 -14.41 16.45 10.05
CA VAL A 87 -15.05 15.22 10.52
C VAL A 87 -16.34 15.54 11.26
N ILE A 88 -17.42 14.84 10.94
CA ILE A 88 -18.70 14.90 11.68
C ILE A 88 -18.98 13.51 12.24
N LYS A 89 -18.89 13.37 13.57
CA LYS A 89 -19.12 12.09 14.26
C LYS A 89 -20.60 11.91 14.54
N LEU A 90 -21.28 11.13 13.70
CA LEU A 90 -22.74 10.92 13.77
C LEU A 90 -23.14 10.24 15.09
N HIS A 91 -22.31 9.31 15.55
CA HIS A 91 -22.50 8.57 16.80
C HIS A 91 -22.37 9.43 18.07
N ASN A 92 -21.83 10.64 17.97
CA ASN A 92 -21.67 11.56 19.11
C ASN A 92 -22.38 12.90 18.87
N LYS A 93 -23.71 12.85 18.69
CA LYS A 93 -24.56 14.04 18.51
C LYS A 93 -24.08 15.00 17.40
N ASN A 94 -23.56 14.46 16.30
CA ASN A 94 -22.94 15.24 15.22
C ASN A 94 -21.78 16.15 15.70
N GLU A 95 -20.96 15.67 16.63
CA GLU A 95 -19.72 16.34 17.03
C GLU A 95 -18.90 16.68 15.79
N MET A 96 -18.49 17.93 15.68
CA MET A 96 -17.65 18.39 14.59
C MET A 96 -16.21 18.47 15.07
N ALA A 97 -15.30 17.89 14.31
CA ALA A 97 -13.90 17.80 14.66
C ALA A 97 -13.00 18.17 13.48
N PHE A 98 -11.94 18.91 13.79
CA PHE A 98 -10.88 19.28 12.86
C PHE A 98 -9.63 18.52 13.27
N ILE A 99 -8.94 17.92 12.30
CA ILE A 99 -7.65 17.28 12.53
C ILE A 99 -6.61 18.40 12.73
N MET A 100 -5.74 18.26 13.72
CA MET A 100 -4.64 19.19 13.90
C MET A 100 -3.50 18.88 12.92
N PRO A 101 -2.81 19.90 12.36
CA PRO A 101 -1.67 19.69 11.46
C PRO A 101 -0.54 18.87 12.10
N GLU A 102 0.28 18.24 11.25
CA GLU A 102 1.50 17.58 11.70
C GLU A 102 2.44 18.57 12.42
N GLY A 103 3.13 18.11 13.47
CA GLY A 103 4.00 18.92 14.33
C GLY A 103 3.32 19.43 15.61
N TYR A 104 1.99 19.45 15.66
CA TYR A 104 1.28 19.69 16.90
C TYR A 104 1.24 18.45 17.81
N THR A 105 1.28 18.72 19.11
CA THR A 105 1.13 17.77 20.21
C THR A 105 0.16 18.36 21.22
N LEU A 106 -0.43 17.54 22.09
CA LEU A 106 -1.30 18.04 23.17
C LEU A 106 -0.60 19.05 24.10
N LYS A 107 0.73 19.09 24.12
CA LYS A 107 1.51 20.01 24.95
C LYS A 107 1.76 21.37 24.32
N ASN A 108 1.86 21.45 22.99
CA ASN A 108 2.22 22.68 22.29
C ASN A 108 1.03 23.41 21.65
N LEU A 109 -0.11 22.73 21.49
CA LEU A 109 -1.35 23.35 21.03
C LEU A 109 -1.76 24.50 21.97
N PRO A 110 -2.15 25.66 21.42
CA PRO A 110 -2.72 26.73 22.24
C PRO A 110 -4.05 26.28 22.85
N LYS A 111 -4.39 26.81 24.02
CA LYS A 111 -5.63 26.46 24.71
C LYS A 111 -6.79 27.25 24.11
N PRO A 112 -7.93 26.60 23.78
CA PRO A 112 -9.10 27.33 23.31
C PRO A 112 -9.63 28.31 24.36
N ASP A 113 -10.07 29.48 23.94
CA ASP A 113 -10.79 30.41 24.82
C ASP A 113 -12.19 29.88 25.19
N ASN A 114 -12.77 29.09 24.27
CA ASN A 114 -14.04 28.42 24.48
C ASN A 114 -13.82 27.06 25.15
N ASN A 115 -14.21 26.95 26.43
CA ASN A 115 -14.11 25.73 27.22
C ASN A 115 -14.97 24.55 26.71
N ASP A 116 -15.93 24.80 25.82
CA ASP A 116 -16.71 23.73 25.18
C ASP A 116 -15.91 23.02 24.05
N ILE A 117 -14.76 23.56 23.64
CA ILE A 117 -13.86 22.93 22.66
C ILE A 117 -13.00 21.87 23.34
N LYS A 118 -13.03 20.65 22.80
CA LYS A 118 -12.24 19.53 23.30
C LYS A 118 -11.06 19.27 22.39
N ILE A 119 -9.90 19.02 22.99
CA ILE A 119 -8.70 18.58 22.27
C ILE A 119 -8.33 17.20 22.78
N TYR A 120 -8.21 16.22 21.88
CA TYR A 120 -7.89 14.84 22.24
C TYR A 120 -7.16 14.10 21.12
N THR A 121 -6.48 13.02 21.48
CA THR A 121 -5.84 12.10 20.53
C THR A 121 -6.74 10.90 20.29
N GLU A 122 -7.08 10.65 19.03
CA GLU A 122 -7.62 9.37 18.58
C GLU A 122 -6.45 8.46 18.23
N GLN A 123 -6.36 7.30 18.89
CA GLN A 123 -5.32 6.32 18.61
C GLN A 123 -5.51 5.70 17.23
N SER A 124 -4.42 5.18 16.67
CA SER A 124 -4.42 4.50 15.38
C SER A 124 -5.52 3.43 15.32
N ASN A 125 -6.31 3.49 14.27
CA ASN A 125 -7.43 2.60 14.05
C ASN A 125 -7.60 2.29 12.56
N ILE A 126 -8.39 1.25 12.28
CA ILE A 126 -8.73 0.86 10.92
C ILE A 126 -10.18 1.23 10.68
N LYS A 127 -10.43 1.98 9.61
CA LYS A 127 -11.78 2.35 9.18
C LYS A 127 -12.02 1.90 7.74
N ALA A 128 -13.25 1.47 7.47
CA ALA A 128 -13.74 1.33 6.11
C ALA A 128 -14.29 2.68 5.64
N SER A 129 -14.08 3.04 4.37
CA SER A 129 -14.50 4.31 3.78
C SER A 129 -15.22 4.11 2.45
N ILE A 130 -16.34 4.80 2.26
CA ILE A 130 -17.05 4.87 0.97
C ILE A 130 -17.20 6.33 0.52
N ARG A 131 -16.81 6.61 -0.72
CA ARG A 131 -16.88 7.95 -1.31
C ARG A 131 -18.22 8.23 -1.99
N TYR A 132 -18.66 9.48 -1.92
CA TYR A 132 -19.81 9.99 -2.67
C TYR A 132 -19.65 11.48 -3.02
N SER A 133 -20.48 11.94 -3.96
CA SER A 133 -20.41 13.29 -4.50
C SER A 133 -21.63 14.17 -4.20
N GLY A 134 -21.43 15.48 -4.40
CA GLY A 134 -22.43 16.52 -4.17
C GLY A 134 -22.51 16.95 -2.71
N TRP A 135 -23.58 17.68 -2.37
CA TRP A 135 -23.83 18.10 -0.99
C TRP A 135 -24.20 16.92 -0.11
N SER A 136 -23.60 16.84 1.08
CA SER A 136 -23.97 15.86 2.10
C SER A 136 -25.27 16.29 2.78
N ASN A 137 -26.14 15.32 3.02
CA ASN A 137 -27.36 15.46 3.79
C ASN A 137 -27.73 14.09 4.39
N GLU A 138 -28.65 14.09 5.34
CA GLU A 138 -29.07 12.88 6.06
C GLU A 138 -29.48 11.73 5.13
N GLN A 139 -30.29 12.01 4.10
CA GLN A 139 -30.73 10.98 3.14
C GLN A 139 -29.56 10.32 2.38
N LYS A 140 -28.56 11.10 1.95
CA LYS A 140 -27.38 10.56 1.27
C LYS A 140 -26.45 9.83 2.23
N GLU A 141 -26.29 10.37 3.44
CA GLU A 141 -25.49 9.76 4.51
C GLU A 141 -26.06 8.38 4.85
N GLU A 142 -27.35 8.28 5.12
CA GLU A 142 -28.04 7.00 5.36
C GLU A 142 -27.91 6.01 4.20
N LYS A 143 -28.09 6.48 2.96
CA LYS A 143 -27.94 5.64 1.78
C LYS A 143 -26.53 5.04 1.69
N LYS A 144 -25.50 5.85 1.97
CA LYS A 144 -24.11 5.43 1.90
C LYS A 144 -23.68 4.57 3.08
N ILE A 145 -24.24 4.81 4.27
CA ILE A 145 -24.11 3.91 5.44
C ILE A 145 -24.63 2.51 5.08
N LYS A 146 -25.88 2.40 4.60
CA LYS A 146 -26.48 1.10 4.22
C LYS A 146 -25.67 0.37 3.13
N GLU A 147 -25.14 1.12 2.17
CA GLU A 147 -24.27 0.56 1.13
C GLU A 147 -22.95 0.03 1.70
N LEU A 148 -22.30 0.80 2.59
CA LEU A 148 -21.07 0.39 3.26
C LEU A 148 -21.30 -0.86 4.13
N GLU A 149 -22.34 -0.87 4.96
CA GLU A 149 -22.72 -2.00 5.80
C GLU A 149 -22.96 -3.27 4.98
N LYS A 150 -23.69 -3.15 3.85
CA LYS A 150 -23.92 -4.27 2.94
C LYS A 150 -22.60 -4.87 2.44
N ILE A 151 -21.67 -4.03 1.99
CA ILE A 151 -20.37 -4.48 1.48
C ILE A 151 -19.53 -5.13 2.60
N LEU A 152 -19.52 -4.55 3.80
CA LEU A 152 -18.81 -5.11 4.94
C LEU A 152 -19.37 -6.48 5.33
N LYS A 153 -20.71 -6.62 5.38
CA LYS A 153 -21.40 -7.88 5.66
C LYS A 153 -21.09 -8.96 4.62
N GLU A 154 -21.14 -8.62 3.34
CA GLU A 154 -20.79 -9.55 2.24
C GLU A 154 -19.33 -10.05 2.32
N ASN A 155 -18.46 -9.33 3.01
CA ASN A 155 -17.05 -9.67 3.18
C ASN A 155 -16.69 -10.18 4.59
N ASN A 156 -17.68 -10.47 5.43
CA ASN A 156 -17.49 -10.91 6.83
C ASN A 156 -16.63 -9.96 7.66
N ILE A 157 -16.81 -8.64 7.48
CA ILE A 157 -16.10 -7.60 8.25
C ILE A 157 -17.07 -6.97 9.25
N ASN A 158 -16.73 -7.05 10.54
CA ASN A 158 -17.49 -6.41 11.61
C ASN A 158 -17.10 -4.93 11.76
N HIS A 159 -18.07 -4.07 12.11
CA HIS A 159 -17.86 -2.65 12.37
C HIS A 159 -18.40 -2.23 13.74
N LYS A 160 -17.88 -1.13 14.28
CA LYS A 160 -18.21 -0.62 15.63
C LYS A 160 -19.41 0.31 15.68
N ASN A 161 -20.11 0.48 14.55
CA ASN A 161 -21.30 1.33 14.40
C ASN A 161 -21.05 2.81 14.77
N ASP A 162 -19.81 3.28 14.64
CA ASP A 162 -19.34 4.62 14.99
C ASP A 162 -19.18 5.50 13.75
N PHE A 163 -20.22 5.58 12.92
CA PHE A 163 -20.15 6.26 11.62
C PHE A 163 -19.76 7.74 11.73
N GLU A 164 -18.95 8.19 10.76
CA GLU A 164 -18.50 9.58 10.62
C GLU A 164 -18.63 10.04 9.16
N VAL A 165 -18.90 11.33 8.97
CA VAL A 165 -18.91 11.99 7.66
C VAL A 165 -17.63 12.81 7.51
N LEU A 166 -16.90 12.58 6.43
CA LEU A 166 -15.71 13.35 6.07
C LEU A 166 -16.04 14.34 4.95
N VAL A 167 -15.88 15.63 5.21
CA VAL A 167 -16.15 16.71 4.25
C VAL A 167 -14.84 17.37 3.84
N TYR A 168 -14.49 17.26 2.56
CA TYR A 168 -13.18 17.72 2.05
C TYR A 168 -13.23 19.11 1.44
N ASN A 169 -14.37 19.51 0.89
CA ASN A 169 -14.49 20.76 0.14
C ASN A 169 -15.19 21.85 0.93
N SER A 170 -14.68 23.07 0.78
CA SER A 170 -15.30 24.30 1.26
C SER A 170 -16.78 24.40 0.82
N PRO A 171 -17.66 25.03 1.62
CA PRO A 171 -19.05 25.28 1.22
C PRO A 171 -19.23 25.96 -0.15
N TRP A 172 -18.23 26.70 -0.65
CA TRP A 172 -18.36 27.40 -1.93
C TRP A 172 -18.08 26.52 -3.16
N THR A 173 -17.53 25.31 -2.97
CA THR A 173 -17.24 24.38 -4.07
C THR A 173 -18.52 23.67 -4.52
N VAL A 174 -19.00 23.94 -5.74
CA VAL A 174 -20.27 23.36 -6.23
C VAL A 174 -20.06 22.09 -7.07
N ILE A 175 -18.97 22.01 -7.83
CA ILE A 175 -18.69 20.91 -8.78
C ILE A 175 -17.68 19.93 -8.16
N ASN A 176 -17.83 18.63 -8.43
CA ASN A 176 -16.91 17.56 -8.01
C ASN A 176 -16.62 17.47 -6.51
N ARG A 177 -17.60 17.84 -5.66
CA ARG A 177 -17.50 17.69 -4.21
C ARG A 177 -17.19 16.24 -3.81
N ARG A 178 -16.21 16.04 -2.94
CA ARG A 178 -15.82 14.79 -2.28
C ARG A 178 -16.33 14.80 -0.84
N ASN A 179 -17.13 13.78 -0.51
CA ASN A 179 -17.42 13.41 0.86
C ASN A 179 -17.26 11.91 1.02
N GLU A 180 -17.10 11.46 2.25
CA GLU A 180 -16.97 10.05 2.57
C GLU A 180 -17.76 9.71 3.83
N ILE A 181 -18.31 8.49 3.87
CA ILE A 181 -18.76 7.86 5.11
C ILE A 181 -17.65 6.90 5.55
N VAL A 182 -17.25 7.00 6.81
CA VAL A 182 -16.31 6.06 7.42
C VAL A 182 -16.88 5.39 8.67
N VAL A 183 -16.39 4.20 8.97
CA VAL A 183 -16.73 3.46 10.20
C VAL A 183 -15.54 2.64 10.66
N SER A 184 -15.32 2.56 11.97
CA SER A 184 -14.26 1.71 12.52
C SER A 184 -14.63 0.25 12.35
N ILE A 185 -13.63 -0.56 12.01
CA ILE A 185 -13.80 -1.99 11.76
C ILE A 185 -12.83 -2.82 12.58
N ASP A 186 -13.28 -4.00 12.99
CA ASP A 186 -12.43 -5.01 13.60
C ASP A 186 -11.74 -5.81 12.49
N TYR A 187 -10.79 -5.14 11.84
CA TYR A 187 -10.04 -5.73 10.76
C TYR A 187 -8.73 -6.29 11.29
N LYS A 188 -8.65 -7.62 11.36
CA LYS A 188 -7.35 -8.29 11.54
C LYS A 188 -6.56 -8.06 10.24
N LYS A 189 -5.70 -7.03 10.24
CA LYS A 189 -4.66 -6.87 9.23
C LYS A 189 -3.97 -8.23 9.11
N LYS A 190 -4.05 -8.88 7.95
CA LYS A 190 -3.23 -10.06 7.68
C LYS A 190 -1.80 -9.55 7.84
N LYS A 191 -1.17 -9.90 8.96
CA LYS A 191 0.09 -9.30 9.39
C LYS A 191 1.09 -9.57 8.26
N LEU A 192 1.62 -8.53 7.62
CA LEU A 192 2.79 -8.65 6.76
C LEU A 192 4.04 -9.12 7.52
N ASN A 193 3.96 -9.32 8.85
CA ASN A 193 5.04 -9.83 9.70
C ASN A 193 5.54 -11.24 9.32
N ASN A 194 4.84 -11.95 8.43
CA ASN A 194 5.26 -13.27 7.94
C ASN A 194 5.70 -13.22 6.48
N MET A 195 5.77 -12.03 5.89
CA MET A 195 6.34 -11.86 4.56
C MET A 195 7.86 -11.81 4.67
N GLU A 196 8.51 -12.72 3.97
CA GLU A 196 9.96 -12.73 3.79
C GLU A 196 10.29 -12.51 2.32
N THR A 197 11.58 -12.33 2.03
CA THR A 197 12.04 -12.03 0.69
C THR A 197 13.33 -12.77 0.40
N ILE A 198 13.35 -13.47 -0.72
CA ILE A 198 14.54 -14.12 -1.26
C ILE A 198 14.78 -13.63 -2.68
N TYR A 199 16.03 -13.65 -3.13
CA TYR A 199 16.41 -13.20 -4.47
C TYR A 199 17.06 -14.35 -5.23
N PHE A 200 16.49 -14.69 -6.39
CA PHE A 200 16.95 -15.79 -7.22
C PHE A 200 17.29 -15.31 -8.63
N GLY A 201 18.48 -15.65 -9.10
CA GLY A 201 18.85 -15.59 -10.52
C GLY A 201 19.06 -17.01 -11.04
N SER A 202 18.38 -17.35 -12.13
CA SER A 202 18.41 -18.71 -12.71
C SER A 202 18.41 -18.70 -14.24
N GLY A 203 19.07 -17.71 -14.85
CA GLY A 203 19.03 -17.43 -16.27
C GLY A 203 18.21 -16.17 -16.57
N CYS A 204 17.54 -16.15 -17.72
CA CYS A 204 16.63 -15.06 -18.07
C CYS A 204 15.53 -14.88 -17.02
N PHE A 205 15.43 -13.69 -16.43
CA PHE A 205 14.49 -13.39 -15.35
C PHE A 205 13.01 -13.54 -15.76
N TRP A 206 12.67 -13.51 -17.06
CA TRP A 206 11.30 -13.74 -17.52
C TRP A 206 10.88 -15.19 -17.27
N CYS A 207 11.83 -16.13 -17.39
CA CYS A 207 11.60 -17.52 -17.02
C CYS A 207 11.40 -17.65 -15.50
N THR A 208 12.30 -17.05 -14.73
CA THR A 208 12.28 -17.12 -13.26
C THR A 208 11.01 -16.49 -12.69
N GLU A 209 10.61 -15.32 -13.21
CA GLU A 209 9.38 -14.62 -12.85
C GLU A 209 8.17 -15.52 -13.08
N ALA A 210 7.99 -16.03 -14.30
CA ALA A 210 6.87 -16.88 -14.66
C ALA A 210 6.78 -18.17 -13.81
N VAL A 211 7.91 -18.73 -13.41
CA VAL A 211 7.96 -19.91 -12.52
C VAL A 211 7.43 -19.58 -11.13
N PHE A 212 7.76 -18.42 -10.55
CA PHE A 212 7.42 -18.13 -9.15
C PHE A 212 6.08 -17.41 -8.95
N GLU A 213 5.53 -16.75 -9.96
CA GLU A 213 4.28 -15.98 -9.85
C GLU A 213 3.05 -16.81 -9.44
N ASP A 214 3.00 -18.06 -9.89
CA ASP A 214 1.89 -18.97 -9.63
C ASP A 214 2.11 -19.87 -8.40
N VAL A 215 3.24 -19.71 -7.71
CA VAL A 215 3.55 -20.50 -6.51
C VAL A 215 2.64 -20.07 -5.35
N ILE A 216 2.08 -21.07 -4.66
CA ILE A 216 1.25 -20.87 -3.47
C ILE A 216 2.12 -20.27 -2.36
N GLY A 217 1.66 -19.16 -1.78
CA GLY A 217 2.39 -18.44 -0.73
C GLY A 217 3.28 -17.31 -1.27
N VAL A 218 3.67 -17.33 -2.55
CA VAL A 218 4.34 -16.19 -3.19
C VAL A 218 3.29 -15.10 -3.46
N GLN A 219 3.59 -13.87 -3.00
CA GLN A 219 2.72 -12.71 -3.12
C GLN A 219 3.14 -11.77 -4.24
N ARG A 220 4.46 -11.64 -4.47
CA ARG A 220 5.00 -10.78 -5.51
C ARG A 220 6.32 -11.34 -6.01
N VAL A 221 6.51 -11.26 -7.32
CA VAL A 221 7.80 -11.45 -7.98
C VAL A 221 8.13 -10.17 -8.73
N THR A 222 9.39 -9.74 -8.71
CA THR A 222 9.81 -8.51 -9.40
C THR A 222 11.16 -8.74 -10.05
N SER A 223 11.22 -8.55 -11.37
CA SER A 223 12.42 -8.74 -12.18
C SER A 223 13.38 -7.55 -12.04
N GLY A 224 14.69 -7.81 -11.96
CA GLY A 224 15.70 -6.78 -11.76
C GLY A 224 17.14 -7.29 -11.83
N TYR A 225 18.04 -6.43 -11.36
CA TYR A 225 19.49 -6.62 -11.46
C TYR A 225 20.13 -6.52 -10.07
N SER A 226 20.98 -7.49 -9.73
CA SER A 226 21.76 -7.46 -8.48
C SER A 226 23.03 -8.31 -8.59
N GLY A 227 23.85 -8.34 -7.55
CA GLY A 227 25.10 -9.11 -7.51
C GLY A 227 26.30 -8.49 -8.26
N GLY A 228 26.11 -7.37 -8.98
CA GLY A 228 27.14 -6.63 -9.72
C GLY A 228 27.72 -5.44 -8.98
N LYS A 229 28.35 -4.52 -9.72
CA LYS A 229 29.08 -3.36 -9.15
C LYS A 229 28.55 -1.99 -9.58
N ILE A 230 27.77 -1.92 -10.66
CA ILE A 230 27.32 -0.65 -11.24
C ILE A 230 26.01 -0.20 -10.59
N LYS A 231 25.92 1.07 -10.22
CA LYS A 231 24.68 1.63 -9.66
C LYS A 231 23.69 1.96 -10.77
N ASN A 232 22.41 1.66 -10.54
CA ASN A 232 21.31 1.91 -11.48
C ASN A 232 21.59 1.41 -12.91
N PRO A 233 21.95 0.13 -13.10
CA PRO A 233 22.27 -0.40 -14.42
C PRO A 233 21.01 -0.46 -15.28
N SER A 234 21.15 -0.18 -16.58
CA SER A 234 20.12 -0.44 -17.59
C SER A 234 20.21 -1.86 -18.14
N TYR A 235 19.12 -2.38 -18.71
CA TYR A 235 19.14 -3.70 -19.36
C TYR A 235 20.25 -3.82 -20.42
N ARG A 236 20.49 -2.76 -21.19
CA ARG A 236 21.54 -2.73 -22.23
C ARG A 236 22.93 -2.95 -21.63
N GLU A 237 23.24 -2.32 -20.50
CA GLU A 237 24.55 -2.45 -19.86
C GLU A 237 24.73 -3.84 -19.23
N VAL A 238 23.65 -4.40 -18.66
CA VAL A 238 23.66 -5.74 -18.05
C VAL A 238 23.84 -6.82 -19.11
N SER A 239 23.06 -6.77 -20.20
CA SER A 239 23.13 -7.76 -21.29
C SER A 239 24.47 -7.75 -22.03
N GLN A 240 25.20 -6.63 -22.00
CA GLN A 240 26.59 -6.54 -22.49
C GLN A 240 27.62 -7.12 -21.51
N GLY A 241 27.22 -7.53 -20.30
CA GLY A 241 28.11 -8.10 -19.28
C GLY A 241 29.04 -7.09 -18.59
N LEU A 242 28.87 -5.79 -18.85
CA LEU A 242 29.76 -4.73 -18.34
C LEU A 242 29.59 -4.48 -16.84
N THR A 243 28.42 -4.78 -16.30
CA THR A 243 28.03 -4.35 -14.94
C THR A 243 28.29 -5.39 -13.86
N LYS A 244 28.56 -6.64 -14.27
CA LYS A 244 28.65 -7.84 -13.42
C LYS A 244 27.36 -8.20 -12.66
N HIS A 245 26.25 -7.53 -12.97
CA HIS A 245 24.95 -7.90 -12.43
C HIS A 245 24.46 -9.21 -13.04
N ALA A 246 23.74 -9.99 -12.23
CA ALA A 246 22.86 -11.05 -12.70
C ALA A 246 21.45 -10.50 -12.90
N GLU A 247 20.73 -11.09 -13.84
CA GLU A 247 19.28 -11.04 -13.87
C GLU A 247 18.73 -11.84 -12.68
N ILE A 248 17.90 -11.19 -11.86
CA ILE A 248 17.39 -11.71 -10.60
C ILE A 248 15.93 -11.34 -10.43
N CYS A 249 15.15 -12.23 -9.82
CA CYS A 249 13.83 -11.93 -9.31
C CYS A 249 13.85 -11.74 -7.79
N GLU A 250 13.29 -10.61 -7.31
CA GLU A 250 12.87 -10.45 -5.91
C GLU A 250 11.57 -11.23 -5.69
N ILE A 251 11.58 -12.20 -4.78
CA ILE A 251 10.42 -13.04 -4.47
C ILE A 251 9.96 -12.75 -3.05
N VAL A 252 8.78 -12.16 -2.92
CA VAL A 252 8.15 -11.85 -1.64
C VAL A 252 7.11 -12.93 -1.32
N TYR A 253 7.29 -13.67 -0.23
CA TYR A 253 6.50 -14.85 0.10
C TYR A 253 6.02 -14.88 1.56
N ASP A 254 4.88 -15.51 1.81
CA ASP A 254 4.31 -15.71 3.15
C ASP A 254 4.88 -17.00 3.76
N LYS A 255 5.74 -16.87 4.78
CA LYS A 255 6.41 -18.00 5.44
C LYS A 255 5.48 -18.94 6.20
N ASN A 256 4.21 -18.55 6.40
CA ASN A 256 3.19 -19.48 6.92
C ASN A 256 2.62 -20.39 5.85
N MET A 257 2.75 -20.01 4.57
CA MET A 257 2.20 -20.76 3.44
C MET A 257 3.26 -21.58 2.72
N ILE A 258 4.50 -21.07 2.65
CA ILE A 258 5.60 -21.75 1.97
C ILE A 258 6.92 -21.51 2.73
N GLN A 259 7.71 -22.58 2.91
CA GLN A 259 9.01 -22.49 3.57
C GLN A 259 10.11 -22.12 2.57
N LEU A 260 11.22 -21.55 3.05
CA LEU A 260 12.38 -21.22 2.20
C LEU A 260 12.91 -22.46 1.44
N GLU A 261 12.94 -23.62 2.09
CA GLU A 261 13.38 -24.89 1.48
C GLU A 261 12.50 -25.32 0.29
N ASP A 262 11.20 -25.02 0.32
CA ASP A 262 10.29 -25.29 -0.79
C ASP A 262 10.58 -24.36 -1.97
N LEU A 263 10.86 -23.08 -1.71
CA LEU A 263 11.29 -22.13 -2.73
C LEU A 263 12.64 -22.52 -3.34
N LEU A 264 13.58 -23.01 -2.53
CA LEU A 264 14.86 -23.55 -3.01
C LEU A 264 14.65 -24.79 -3.87
N LYS A 265 13.73 -25.68 -3.50
CA LYS A 265 13.37 -26.82 -4.33
C LYS A 265 12.89 -26.39 -5.72
N ILE A 266 11.96 -25.44 -5.75
CA ILE A 266 11.42 -24.90 -7.01
C ILE A 266 12.55 -24.24 -7.81
N PHE A 267 13.38 -23.43 -7.17
CA PHE A 267 14.53 -22.79 -7.81
C PHE A 267 15.43 -23.81 -8.50
N TYR A 268 15.95 -24.79 -7.76
CA TYR A 268 16.91 -25.76 -8.30
C TYR A 268 16.33 -26.65 -9.39
N LEU A 269 15.04 -27.01 -9.31
CA LEU A 269 14.40 -27.88 -10.30
C LEU A 269 13.88 -27.15 -11.55
N SER A 270 13.87 -25.81 -11.54
CA SER A 270 13.35 -25.00 -12.65
C SER A 270 14.43 -24.52 -13.63
N HIS A 271 15.70 -24.81 -13.38
CA HIS A 271 16.82 -24.44 -14.25
C HIS A 271 17.95 -25.49 -14.12
N ASP A 272 19.01 -25.38 -14.93
CA ASP A 272 20.24 -26.15 -14.71
C ASP A 272 21.22 -25.37 -13.80
N PRO A 273 21.35 -25.73 -12.51
CA PRO A 273 22.25 -25.06 -11.56
C PRO A 273 23.71 -25.52 -11.68
N THR A 274 24.04 -26.43 -12.60
CA THR A 274 25.37 -27.03 -12.77
C THR A 274 26.17 -26.38 -13.90
N THR A 275 25.56 -25.43 -14.61
CA THR A 275 26.20 -24.69 -15.71
C THR A 275 26.65 -23.30 -15.29
N LEU A 276 27.96 -23.06 -15.32
CA LEU A 276 28.54 -21.77 -14.95
C LEU A 276 28.23 -20.72 -16.02
N ASN A 277 27.68 -19.57 -15.59
CA ASN A 277 27.42 -18.39 -16.45
C ASN A 277 26.59 -18.70 -17.71
N ARG A 278 25.62 -19.62 -17.61
CA ARG A 278 24.77 -20.03 -18.72
C ARG A 278 23.45 -20.60 -18.22
N GLN A 279 22.39 -20.45 -19.01
CA GLN A 279 21.18 -21.24 -18.88
C GLN A 279 20.63 -21.62 -20.25
N GLY A 280 20.75 -22.89 -20.64
CA GLY A 280 20.43 -23.32 -22.00
C GLY A 280 21.23 -22.52 -23.04
N ASN A 281 20.54 -21.80 -23.92
CA ASN A 281 21.14 -20.96 -24.95
C ASN A 281 21.48 -19.54 -24.47
N ASP A 282 21.05 -19.15 -23.26
CA ASP A 282 21.32 -17.83 -22.69
C ASP A 282 22.71 -17.88 -22.03
N ILE A 283 23.73 -17.32 -22.70
CA ILE A 283 25.14 -17.40 -22.29
C ILE A 283 25.62 -16.03 -21.80
N GLY A 284 26.16 -15.99 -20.59
CA GLY A 284 26.70 -14.78 -19.99
C GLY A 284 26.68 -14.82 -18.48
N GLU A 285 27.60 -14.08 -17.85
CA GLU A 285 27.65 -13.93 -16.39
C GLU A 285 26.36 -13.34 -15.81
N HIS A 286 25.60 -12.59 -16.60
CA HIS A 286 24.30 -12.06 -16.21
C HIS A 286 23.19 -13.13 -16.14
N TYR A 287 23.40 -14.31 -16.73
CA TYR A 287 22.49 -15.46 -16.67
C TYR A 287 22.92 -16.53 -15.68
N ARG A 288 23.95 -16.27 -14.86
CA ARG A 288 24.44 -17.25 -13.88
C ARG A 288 23.38 -17.59 -12.83
N SER A 289 23.47 -18.82 -12.32
CA SER A 289 22.70 -19.23 -11.14
C SER A 289 23.23 -18.53 -9.89
N ILE A 290 22.37 -17.80 -9.17
CA ILE A 290 22.75 -17.04 -7.97
C ILE A 290 21.57 -16.95 -6.98
N ILE A 291 21.89 -17.01 -5.69
CA ILE A 291 20.94 -16.76 -4.59
C ILE A 291 21.52 -15.67 -3.69
N LEU A 292 20.73 -14.61 -3.45
CA LEU A 292 21.13 -13.56 -2.50
C LEU A 292 20.41 -13.72 -1.16
N PHE A 293 21.18 -13.87 -0.09
CA PHE A 293 20.68 -14.04 1.28
C PHE A 293 20.87 -12.77 2.11
N LYS A 294 19.94 -12.48 3.01
CA LYS A 294 19.99 -11.30 3.89
C LYS A 294 20.66 -11.60 5.23
N THR A 295 20.50 -12.82 5.74
CA THR A 295 20.97 -13.21 7.07
C THR A 295 21.87 -14.45 7.04
N ASN A 296 22.70 -14.62 8.07
CA ASN A 296 23.55 -15.80 8.21
C ASN A 296 22.73 -17.10 8.39
N GLU A 297 21.52 -17.00 8.95
CA GLU A 297 20.65 -18.16 9.11
C GLU A 297 20.07 -18.60 7.75
N GLU A 298 19.61 -17.65 6.92
CA GLU A 298 19.23 -17.93 5.54
C GLU A 298 20.40 -18.56 4.77
N GLU A 299 21.61 -17.99 4.88
CA GLU A 299 22.80 -18.55 4.23
C GLU A 299 23.01 -20.01 4.61
N LYS A 300 22.90 -20.34 5.90
CA LYS A 300 23.08 -21.69 6.41
C LYS A 300 22.02 -22.64 5.88
N ILE A 301 20.75 -22.24 5.86
CA ILE A 301 19.64 -23.02 5.29
C ILE A 301 19.90 -23.28 3.81
N ILE A 302 20.22 -22.22 3.05
CA ILE A 302 20.48 -22.32 1.61
C ILE A 302 21.64 -23.26 1.34
N ARG A 303 22.78 -23.06 2.00
CA ARG A 303 23.99 -23.89 1.81
C ARG A 303 23.74 -25.37 2.13
N ASN A 304 23.04 -25.66 3.22
CA ASN A 304 22.70 -27.03 3.60
C ASN A 304 21.76 -27.67 2.57
N TYR A 305 20.75 -26.92 2.12
CA TYR A 305 19.81 -27.40 1.11
C TYR A 305 20.48 -27.62 -0.25
N THR A 306 21.36 -26.71 -0.69
CA THR A 306 22.18 -26.86 -1.90
C THR A 306 23.00 -28.14 -1.85
N LYS A 307 23.68 -28.41 -0.73
CA LYS A 307 24.46 -29.64 -0.56
C LYS A 307 23.58 -30.89 -0.65
N LYS A 308 22.44 -30.87 0.04
CA LYS A 308 21.48 -31.98 0.04
C LYS A 308 20.95 -32.26 -1.37
N ILE A 309 20.43 -31.25 -2.06
CA ILE A 309 19.81 -31.45 -3.37
C ILE A 309 20.84 -31.79 -4.46
N ASN A 310 22.06 -31.27 -4.35
CA ASN A 310 23.18 -31.67 -5.21
C ASN A 310 23.40 -33.19 -5.14
N GLN A 311 23.45 -33.75 -3.93
CA GLN A 311 23.64 -35.19 -3.71
C GLN A 311 22.44 -36.04 -4.13
N GLU A 312 21.22 -35.53 -3.96
CA GLU A 312 19.98 -36.29 -4.21
C GLU A 312 19.57 -36.31 -5.69
N ILE A 313 19.86 -35.26 -6.46
CA ILE A 313 19.24 -35.03 -7.77
C ILE A 313 20.25 -34.77 -8.90
N PHE A 314 21.37 -34.11 -8.61
CA PHE A 314 22.28 -33.64 -9.66
C PHE A 314 23.51 -34.53 -9.77
N ASN A 315 23.83 -34.93 -11.01
CA ASN A 315 25.04 -35.70 -11.29
C ASN A 315 26.31 -34.84 -11.29
N ASN A 316 26.15 -33.55 -11.65
CA ASN A 316 27.23 -32.57 -11.69
C ASN A 316 27.12 -31.64 -10.48
N GLU A 317 28.25 -31.07 -10.07
CA GLU A 317 28.29 -30.11 -8.97
C GLU A 317 27.45 -28.87 -9.27
N ILE A 318 26.58 -28.49 -8.33
CA ILE A 318 25.89 -27.21 -8.35
C ILE A 318 26.90 -26.06 -8.22
N VAL A 319 26.87 -25.14 -9.20
CA VAL A 319 27.73 -23.95 -9.26
C VAL A 319 26.99 -22.65 -8.92
N THR A 320 25.80 -22.75 -8.32
CA THR A 320 25.01 -21.59 -7.87
C THR A 320 25.81 -20.73 -6.90
N GLU A 321 25.99 -19.45 -7.24
CA GLU A 321 26.64 -18.48 -6.38
C GLU A 321 25.75 -18.15 -5.16
N LEU A 322 26.27 -18.32 -3.95
CA LEU A 322 25.60 -17.84 -2.73
C LEU A 322 26.27 -16.56 -2.27
N LYS A 323 25.53 -15.44 -2.29
CA LYS A 323 26.10 -14.12 -2.00
C LYS A 323 25.23 -13.34 -1.03
N LYS A 324 25.85 -12.57 -0.14
CA LYS A 324 25.11 -11.67 0.75
C LYS A 324 24.40 -10.59 -0.09
N PHE A 325 23.12 -10.37 0.19
CA PHE A 325 22.32 -9.32 -0.40
C PHE A 325 22.90 -7.95 -0.06
N ASP A 326 22.98 -7.08 -1.07
CA ASP A 326 23.43 -5.69 -0.95
C ASP A 326 22.34 -4.74 -1.44
N ILE A 327 22.11 -4.71 -2.76
CA ILE A 327 21.12 -3.84 -3.40
C ILE A 327 20.43 -4.54 -4.57
N PHE A 328 19.15 -4.23 -4.78
CA PHE A 328 18.36 -4.69 -5.92
C PHE A 328 17.91 -3.48 -6.75
N TYR A 329 18.17 -3.53 -8.06
CA TYR A 329 17.70 -2.54 -9.01
C TYR A 329 16.54 -3.14 -9.81
N LYS A 330 15.33 -2.64 -9.61
CA LYS A 330 14.17 -3.07 -10.40
C LYS A 330 14.45 -2.81 -11.89
N ALA A 331 14.22 -3.82 -12.74
CA ALA A 331 14.31 -3.66 -14.19
C ALA A 331 13.17 -2.77 -14.71
N GLU A 332 13.31 -2.31 -15.94
CA GLU A 332 12.35 -1.48 -16.65
C GLU A 332 10.97 -2.16 -16.68
N ASP A 333 9.89 -1.37 -16.70
CA ASP A 333 8.53 -1.89 -16.55
C ASP A 333 8.12 -2.87 -17.67
N TYR A 334 8.71 -2.75 -18.86
CA TYR A 334 8.46 -3.68 -19.96
C TYR A 334 9.04 -5.09 -19.73
N HIS A 335 9.91 -5.27 -18.73
CA HIS A 335 10.41 -6.57 -18.32
C HIS A 335 9.55 -7.26 -17.26
N GLN A 336 8.60 -6.55 -16.62
CA GLN A 336 7.76 -7.09 -15.55
C GLN A 336 6.52 -7.79 -16.12
N ASP A 337 6.12 -8.90 -15.51
CA ASP A 337 5.00 -9.74 -15.96
C ASP A 337 5.13 -10.14 -17.46
N TYR A 338 6.36 -10.25 -17.98
CA TYR A 338 6.60 -10.33 -19.43
C TYR A 338 5.89 -11.53 -20.05
N PHE A 339 6.00 -12.71 -19.42
CA PHE A 339 5.37 -13.93 -19.90
C PHE A 339 3.83 -13.81 -19.93
N LYS A 340 3.22 -13.26 -18.89
CA LYS A 340 1.76 -13.08 -18.81
C LYS A 340 1.24 -12.16 -19.91
N LEU A 341 1.98 -11.09 -20.20
CA LEU A 341 1.58 -10.06 -21.16
C LEU A 341 1.91 -10.44 -22.62
N ASN A 342 2.82 -11.39 -22.84
CA ASN A 342 3.39 -11.67 -24.16
C ASN A 342 3.38 -13.17 -24.51
N GLN A 343 2.33 -13.90 -24.12
CA GLN A 343 2.26 -15.38 -24.23
C GLN A 343 2.46 -15.91 -25.66
N SER A 344 2.12 -15.13 -26.69
CA SER A 344 2.28 -15.51 -28.10
C SER A 344 3.68 -15.30 -28.67
N GLN A 345 4.61 -14.67 -27.92
CA GLN A 345 5.96 -14.45 -28.41
C GLN A 345 6.73 -15.78 -28.52
N PRO A 346 7.57 -15.96 -29.56
CA PRO A 346 8.32 -17.20 -29.76
C PRO A 346 9.16 -17.62 -28.53
N TYR A 347 9.79 -16.65 -27.86
CA TYR A 347 10.54 -16.94 -26.64
C TYR A 347 9.63 -17.47 -25.51
N CYS A 348 8.40 -16.94 -25.40
CA CYS A 348 7.42 -17.41 -24.42
C CYS A 348 6.91 -18.81 -24.75
N THR A 349 6.65 -19.11 -26.03
CA THR A 349 6.14 -20.44 -26.45
C THR A 349 7.21 -21.51 -26.39
N ASP A 350 8.44 -21.18 -26.80
CA ASP A 350 9.48 -22.18 -27.07
C ASP A 350 10.41 -22.37 -25.86
N VAL A 351 10.54 -21.36 -25.00
CA VAL A 351 11.46 -21.38 -23.84
C VAL A 351 10.73 -21.32 -22.51
N ILE A 352 9.85 -20.33 -22.29
CA ILE A 352 9.20 -20.13 -20.98
C ILE A 352 8.12 -21.17 -20.73
N SER A 353 7.20 -21.38 -21.67
CA SER A 353 6.05 -22.28 -21.50
C SER A 353 6.46 -23.71 -21.16
N PRO A 354 7.45 -24.34 -21.84
CA PRO A 354 7.89 -25.69 -21.47
C PRO A 354 8.45 -25.75 -20.06
N LYS A 355 9.21 -24.74 -19.62
CA LYS A 355 9.77 -24.67 -18.26
C LYS A 355 8.66 -24.55 -17.20
N VAL A 356 7.72 -23.63 -17.39
CA VAL A 356 6.59 -23.43 -16.47
C VAL A 356 5.71 -24.67 -16.41
N ASN A 357 5.40 -25.28 -17.56
CA ASN A 357 4.57 -26.49 -17.61
C ASN A 357 5.26 -27.69 -16.94
N LYS A 358 6.57 -27.85 -17.15
CA LYS A 358 7.36 -28.88 -16.45
C LYS A 358 7.32 -28.65 -14.94
N ALA A 359 7.57 -27.42 -14.48
CA ALA A 359 7.52 -27.08 -13.06
C ALA A 359 6.12 -27.35 -12.47
N LYS A 360 5.05 -26.86 -13.10
CA LYS A 360 3.67 -27.12 -12.66
C LYS A 360 3.31 -28.61 -12.63
N LYS A 361 3.85 -29.41 -13.55
CA LYS A 361 3.63 -30.87 -13.60
C LYS A 361 4.37 -31.59 -12.47
N GLU A 362 5.67 -31.35 -12.32
CA GLU A 362 6.54 -32.07 -11.39
C GLU A 362 6.41 -31.57 -9.94
N LEU A 363 6.03 -30.30 -9.77
CA LEU A 363 5.96 -29.59 -8.49
C LEU A 363 4.53 -29.13 -8.18
N ASN A 364 3.53 -29.82 -8.72
CA ASN A 364 2.10 -29.43 -8.71
C ASN A 364 1.56 -28.96 -7.35
N LYS A 365 2.01 -29.56 -6.24
CA LYS A 365 1.57 -29.22 -4.88
C LYS A 365 1.92 -27.78 -4.47
N TYR A 366 2.91 -27.16 -5.14
CA TYR A 366 3.35 -25.81 -4.87
C TYR A 366 2.67 -24.77 -5.76
N TYR A 367 1.89 -25.17 -6.76
CA TYR A 367 1.28 -24.25 -7.72
C TYR A 367 -0.22 -24.13 -7.52
N LYS A 368 -0.75 -22.94 -7.78
CA LYS A 368 -2.20 -22.70 -7.83
C LYS A 368 -2.82 -23.58 -8.91
N LYS A 369 -3.96 -24.20 -8.59
CA LYS A 369 -4.73 -25.05 -9.50
C LYS A 369 -5.49 -24.24 -10.53
#